data_AF-A0A7S0VMX5-F1
#
_entry.id   AF-A0A7S0VMX5-F1
#
_cell.length_a   1.000
_cell.length_b   1.000
_cell.length_c   1.000
_cell.angle_alpha   90.00
_cell.angle_beta   90.00
_cell.angle_gamma   90.00
#
_symmetry.space_group_name_H-M   'P 1'
#
loop_
_entity.id
_entity.type
_entity.pdbx_description
1 polymer ?
#
loop_
_entity_poly.entity_id
_entity_poly.type
_entity_poly.pdbx_seq_one_letter_code
_entity_poly.pdbx_strand_id
1 'polypeptide(L)'
;MIGKDFSTKFSPWLAAGCISPRYIASQCQRYEEERGIKNKSTYWVIWELTVRDFFRYQCKKHGNSVFHAGGPAGVQRRWGTSKEAFGRWVSGHTGHPLVDANMRELALTGFMSNRGRQNVASFLVNNLGLDWRLGAAYFEQQLIDHDVSANWGNWNAAAGVNGGRINRFNILKQSKDYDAEGEYVKLWCPELASVPASRVHEPWLLNDRDMVAYGVTVGPYDGRGSSG
;
A
#
# COMPACT_ATOMS: atom_id res chain seq x y z
N MET A 1 -11.08 -5.16 -1.42
CA MET A 1 -9.99 -5.21 -0.41
C MET A 1 -10.35 -6.03 0.83
N ILE A 2 -11.60 -6.49 0.95
CA ILE A 2 -12.06 -7.46 1.96
C ILE A 2 -12.18 -8.84 1.29
N GLY A 3 -12.07 -9.91 2.08
CA GLY A 3 -12.33 -11.29 1.64
C GLY A 3 -11.07 -12.11 1.38
N LYS A 4 -11.25 -13.32 0.88
CA LYS A 4 -10.14 -14.27 0.64
C LYS A 4 -9.62 -14.22 -0.79
N ASP A 5 -10.44 -13.76 -1.74
CA ASP A 5 -10.21 -14.00 -3.16
C ASP A 5 -9.45 -12.89 -3.89
N PHE A 6 -9.04 -11.83 -3.18
CA PHE A 6 -8.33 -10.70 -3.80
C PHE A 6 -6.81 -10.91 -3.90
N SER A 7 -6.25 -11.95 -3.28
CA SER A 7 -4.82 -12.27 -3.32
C SER A 7 -4.59 -13.72 -2.89
N THR A 8 -3.55 -14.37 -3.42
CA THR A 8 -3.15 -15.73 -3.04
C THR A 8 -2.64 -15.84 -1.61
N LYS A 9 -2.23 -14.74 -0.99
CA LYS A 9 -1.61 -14.70 0.36
C LYS A 9 -0.37 -15.59 0.50
N PHE A 10 0.33 -15.88 -0.60
CA PHE A 10 1.58 -16.66 -0.56
C PHE A 10 2.79 -15.87 -0.07
N SER A 11 2.71 -14.54 0.02
CA SER A 11 3.86 -13.70 0.34
C SER A 11 4.54 -14.01 1.69
N PRO A 12 3.83 -14.28 2.82
CA PRO A 12 4.51 -14.60 4.08
C PRO A 12 5.30 -15.92 3.99
N TRP A 13 4.70 -16.92 3.34
CA TRP A 13 5.33 -18.23 3.13
C TRP A 13 6.54 -18.15 2.19
N LEU A 14 6.46 -17.29 1.17
CA LEU A 14 7.57 -17.03 0.24
C LEU A 14 8.73 -16.27 0.90
N ALA A 15 8.42 -15.31 1.78
CA ALA A 15 9.41 -14.55 2.56
C ALA A 15 10.13 -15.45 3.57
N ALA A 16 9.39 -16.32 4.27
CA ALA A 16 9.95 -17.30 5.20
C ALA A 16 10.64 -18.51 4.53
N GLY A 17 10.54 -18.65 3.21
CA GLY A 17 11.10 -19.79 2.47
C GLY A 17 10.34 -21.11 2.66
N CYS A 18 9.13 -21.07 3.24
CA CYS A 18 8.29 -22.24 3.46
C CYS A 18 7.72 -22.84 2.17
N ILE A 19 7.61 -22.04 1.10
CA ILE A 19 7.17 -22.49 -0.21
C ILE A 19 8.12 -22.00 -1.31
N SER A 20 8.42 -22.89 -2.26
CA SER A 20 9.29 -22.57 -3.39
C SER A 20 8.53 -21.75 -4.45
N PRO A 21 9.09 -20.62 -4.94
CA PRO A 21 8.48 -19.87 -6.06
C PRO A 21 8.43 -20.72 -7.34
N ARG A 22 9.42 -21.60 -7.55
CA ARG A 22 9.42 -22.54 -8.68
C ARG A 22 8.32 -23.58 -8.56
N TYR A 23 8.01 -24.01 -7.33
CA TYR A 23 6.90 -24.91 -7.09
C TYR A 23 5.58 -24.23 -7.46
N ILE A 24 5.32 -23.01 -6.97
CA ILE A 24 4.11 -22.24 -7.34
C ILE A 24 4.00 -22.09 -8.87
N ALA A 25 5.09 -21.72 -9.55
CA ALA A 25 5.09 -21.60 -11.00
C ALA A 25 4.76 -22.92 -11.72
N SER A 26 5.35 -24.04 -11.28
CA SER A 26 5.03 -25.37 -11.82
C SER A 26 3.57 -25.77 -11.58
N GLN A 27 2.98 -25.37 -10.45
CA GLN A 27 1.58 -25.65 -10.14
C GLN A 27 0.63 -24.83 -11.01
N CYS A 28 0.97 -23.56 -11.30
CA CYS A 28 0.24 -22.76 -12.28
C CYS A 28 0.30 -23.38 -13.67
N GLN A 29 1.50 -23.81 -14.12
CA GLN A 29 1.65 -24.46 -15.42
C GLN A 29 0.83 -25.76 -15.51
N ARG A 30 0.94 -26.63 -14.50
CA ARG A 30 0.15 -27.86 -14.43
C ARG A 30 -1.35 -27.60 -14.49
N TYR A 31 -1.84 -26.61 -13.75
CA TYR A 31 -3.25 -26.21 -13.80
C TYR A 31 -3.67 -25.78 -15.21
N GLU A 32 -2.86 -24.97 -15.90
CA GLU A 32 -3.15 -24.52 -17.26
C GLU A 32 -3.19 -25.69 -18.26
N GLU A 33 -2.29 -26.65 -18.11
CA GLU A 33 -2.23 -27.88 -18.93
C GLU A 33 -3.44 -28.79 -18.68
N GLU A 34 -3.76 -29.08 -17.42
CA GLU A 34 -4.90 -29.94 -17.04
C GLU A 34 -6.25 -29.34 -17.44
N ARG A 35 -6.38 -28.02 -17.40
CA ARG A 35 -7.61 -27.31 -17.78
C ARG A 35 -7.66 -26.93 -19.26
N GLY A 36 -6.53 -27.04 -19.97
CA GLY A 36 -6.39 -26.55 -21.34
C GLY A 36 -6.60 -25.05 -21.50
N ILE A 37 -6.48 -24.25 -20.42
CA ILE A 37 -6.81 -22.82 -20.41
C ILE A 37 -5.75 -22.04 -19.64
N LYS A 38 -5.14 -21.06 -20.32
CA LYS A 38 -4.39 -19.97 -19.68
C LYS A 38 -5.33 -18.83 -19.33
N ASN A 39 -5.19 -18.23 -18.15
CA ASN A 39 -6.06 -17.14 -17.72
C ASN A 39 -5.28 -16.02 -17.04
N LYS A 40 -5.98 -14.91 -16.78
CA LYS A 40 -5.36 -13.72 -16.15
C LYS A 40 -4.85 -14.02 -14.75
N SER A 41 -5.50 -14.90 -14.00
CA SER A 41 -5.11 -15.22 -12.61
C SER A 41 -3.76 -15.92 -12.56
N THR A 42 -3.55 -16.96 -13.38
CA THR A 42 -2.26 -17.66 -13.47
C THR A 42 -1.17 -16.72 -13.99
N TYR A 43 -1.47 -15.90 -15.00
CA TYR A 43 -0.56 -14.86 -15.48
C TYR A 43 -0.10 -13.91 -14.35
N TRP A 44 -1.03 -13.37 -13.55
CA TRP A 44 -0.67 -12.44 -12.47
C TRP A 44 0.16 -13.10 -11.38
N VAL A 45 -0.08 -14.38 -11.06
CA VAL A 45 0.78 -15.11 -10.11
C VAL A 45 2.22 -15.20 -10.62
N ILE A 46 2.41 -15.60 -11.89
CA ILE A 46 3.75 -15.69 -12.51
C ILE A 46 4.42 -14.32 -12.62
N TRP A 47 3.64 -13.28 -12.97
CA TRP A 47 4.12 -11.91 -13.02
C TRP A 47 4.64 -11.43 -11.66
N GLU A 48 3.89 -11.62 -10.58
CA GLU A 48 4.31 -11.22 -9.23
C GLU A 48 5.54 -12.00 -8.74
N LEU A 49 5.69 -13.27 -9.11
CA LEU A 49 6.95 -14.02 -8.87
C LEU A 49 8.14 -13.41 -9.62
N THR A 50 7.91 -12.91 -10.84
CA THR A 50 8.94 -12.22 -11.64
C THR A 50 9.31 -10.88 -11.02
N VAL A 51 8.33 -10.12 -10.51
CA VAL A 51 8.55 -8.85 -9.80
C VAL A 51 9.38 -9.06 -8.54
N ARG A 52 9.12 -10.13 -7.78
CA ARG A 52 9.95 -10.51 -6.63
C ARG A 52 11.41 -10.71 -7.02
N ASP A 53 11.67 -11.45 -8.09
CA ASP A 53 13.05 -11.72 -8.55
C ASP A 53 13.71 -10.46 -9.13
N PHE A 54 12.94 -9.61 -9.83
CA PHE A 54 13.41 -8.30 -10.30
C PHE A 54 13.98 -7.47 -9.14
N PHE A 55 13.26 -7.35 -8.03
CA PHE A 55 13.75 -6.57 -6.88
C PHE A 55 15.01 -7.17 -6.24
N ARG A 56 15.14 -8.51 -6.21
CA ARG A 56 16.35 -9.18 -5.73
C ARG A 56 17.55 -8.86 -6.61
N TYR A 57 17.38 -8.91 -7.93
CA TYR A 57 18.45 -8.54 -8.86
C TYR A 57 18.79 -7.04 -8.79
N GLN A 58 17.80 -6.17 -8.60
CA GLN A 58 18.02 -4.74 -8.38
C GLN A 58 18.88 -4.49 -7.14
N CYS A 59 18.55 -5.13 -6.01
CA CYS A 59 19.35 -4.99 -4.78
C CYS A 59 20.77 -5.54 -4.97
N LYS A 60 20.91 -6.69 -5.65
CA LYS A 60 22.23 -7.26 -5.96
C LYS A 60 23.08 -6.33 -6.83
N LYS A 61 22.48 -5.69 -7.85
CA LYS A 61 23.17 -4.78 -8.76
C LYS A 61 23.59 -3.48 -8.08
N HIS A 62 22.71 -2.91 -7.26
CA HIS A 62 22.88 -1.56 -6.72
C HIS A 62 23.44 -1.54 -5.28
N GLY A 63 23.53 -2.69 -4.62
CA GLY A 63 24.09 -2.83 -3.27
C GLY A 63 23.40 -1.88 -2.28
N ASN A 64 24.18 -1.28 -1.39
CA ASN A 64 23.65 -0.44 -0.31
C ASN A 64 22.97 0.86 -0.78
N SER A 65 23.14 1.26 -2.05
CA SER A 65 22.48 2.46 -2.57
C SER A 65 20.95 2.38 -2.50
N VAL A 66 20.37 1.17 -2.42
CA VAL A 66 18.93 0.96 -2.21
C VAL A 66 18.41 1.47 -0.87
N PHE A 67 19.28 1.77 0.10
CA PHE A 67 18.94 2.30 1.43
C PHE A 67 19.21 3.81 1.56
N HIS A 68 19.88 4.42 0.57
CA HIS A 68 20.30 5.81 0.62
C HIS A 68 19.14 6.75 0.26
N ALA A 69 19.12 7.97 0.81
CA ALA A 69 18.03 8.93 0.57
C ALA A 69 17.75 9.21 -0.91
N GLY A 70 18.80 9.23 -1.75
CA GLY A 70 18.70 9.42 -3.20
C GLY A 70 18.51 8.12 -4.00
N GLY A 71 18.46 6.97 -3.33
CA GLY A 71 18.34 5.65 -3.91
C GLY A 71 19.41 5.30 -4.95
N PRO A 72 19.21 4.22 -5.71
CA PRO A 72 20.10 3.78 -6.78
C PRO A 72 20.35 4.82 -7.88
N ALA A 73 19.42 5.75 -8.11
CA ALA A 73 19.56 6.79 -9.12
C ALA A 73 20.26 8.07 -8.61
N GLY A 74 20.63 8.14 -7.33
CA GLY A 74 21.34 9.30 -6.78
C GLY A 74 20.54 10.60 -6.78
N VAL A 75 19.21 10.51 -6.69
CA VAL A 75 18.29 11.66 -6.74
C VAL A 75 18.58 12.63 -5.60
N GLN A 76 18.82 13.89 -5.93
CA GLN A 76 18.97 14.96 -4.96
C GLN A 76 17.60 15.56 -4.63
N ARG A 77 16.96 15.05 -3.58
CA ARG A 77 15.68 15.55 -3.07
C ARG A 77 15.76 15.79 -1.57
N ARG A 78 15.25 16.93 -1.11
CA ARG A 78 15.09 17.21 0.32
C ARG A 78 13.80 16.56 0.82
N TRP A 79 13.93 15.63 1.75
CA TRP A 79 12.82 14.91 2.35
C TRP A 79 12.35 15.57 3.65
N GLY A 80 11.04 15.56 3.90
CA GLY A 80 10.46 15.99 5.16
C GLY A 80 10.65 14.95 6.26
N THR A 81 10.78 15.41 7.51
CA THR A 81 10.99 14.56 8.69
C THR A 81 10.02 14.89 9.84
N SER A 82 8.84 15.44 9.52
CA SER A 82 7.83 15.78 10.52
C SER A 82 7.38 14.53 11.27
N LYS A 83 7.79 14.44 12.55
CA LYS A 83 7.42 13.33 13.44
C LYS A 83 5.91 13.26 13.66
N GLU A 84 5.25 14.40 13.72
CA GLU A 84 3.80 14.50 13.90
C GLU A 84 3.05 13.93 12.69
N ALA A 85 3.41 14.36 11.47
CA ALA A 85 2.79 13.85 10.25
C ALA A 85 3.06 12.35 10.07
N PHE A 86 4.29 11.90 10.37
CA PHE A 86 4.63 10.48 10.34
C PHE A 86 3.84 9.68 11.38
N GLY A 87 3.68 10.19 12.60
CA GLY A 87 2.90 9.55 13.66
C GLY A 87 1.41 9.41 13.30
N ARG A 88 0.82 10.43 12.68
CA ARG A 88 -0.55 10.33 12.14
C ARG A 88 -0.68 9.29 11.03
N TRP A 89 0.31 9.20 10.14
CA TRP A 89 0.34 8.17 9.10
C TRP A 89 0.46 6.76 9.70
N VAL A 90 1.41 6.55 10.61
CA VAL A 90 1.61 5.25 11.30
C VAL A 90 0.35 4.81 12.03
N SER A 91 -0.31 5.71 12.76
CA SER A 91 -1.50 5.40 13.56
C SER A 91 -2.82 5.34 12.77
N GLY A 92 -2.82 5.69 11.48
CA GLY A 92 -4.04 5.78 10.68
C GLY A 92 -5.00 6.87 11.15
N HIS A 93 -4.48 8.09 11.36
CA HIS A 93 -5.23 9.30 11.69
C HIS A 93 -4.83 10.46 10.76
N THR A 94 -4.66 10.18 9.48
CA THR A 94 -4.30 11.17 8.46
C THR A 94 -5.50 12.02 8.02
N GLY A 95 -6.73 11.55 8.28
CA GLY A 95 -7.95 12.17 7.77
C GLY A 95 -8.32 11.71 6.35
N HIS A 96 -7.54 10.79 5.76
CA HIS A 96 -7.83 10.14 4.48
C HIS A 96 -8.27 8.70 4.74
N PRO A 97 -9.58 8.40 4.68
CA PRO A 97 -10.13 7.14 5.18
C PRO A 97 -9.48 5.88 4.59
N LEU A 98 -9.14 5.89 3.30
CA LEU A 98 -8.44 4.75 2.67
C LEU A 98 -7.04 4.54 3.25
N VAL A 99 -6.29 5.62 3.48
CA VAL A 99 -4.95 5.55 4.06
C VAL A 99 -5.05 5.07 5.49
N ASP A 100 -5.96 5.64 6.27
CA ASP A 100 -6.19 5.31 7.66
C ASP A 100 -6.58 3.84 7.83
N ALA A 101 -7.51 3.36 7.01
CA ALA A 101 -7.93 1.96 6.99
C ALA A 101 -6.78 1.00 6.70
N ASN A 102 -5.96 1.29 5.68
CA ASN A 102 -4.80 0.46 5.35
C ASN A 102 -3.76 0.45 6.47
N MET A 103 -3.45 1.62 7.04
CA MET A 103 -2.45 1.71 8.11
C MET A 103 -2.91 0.98 9.39
N ARG A 104 -4.22 1.01 9.69
CA ARG A 104 -4.81 0.23 10.78
C ARG A 104 -4.83 -1.28 10.50
N GLU A 105 -5.14 -1.70 9.25
CA GLU A 105 -5.02 -3.11 8.83
C GLU A 105 -3.59 -3.62 9.07
N LEU A 106 -2.60 -2.87 8.60
CA LEU A 106 -1.19 -3.24 8.74
C LEU A 106 -0.77 -3.34 10.21
N ALA A 107 -1.11 -2.34 11.02
CA ALA A 107 -0.75 -2.33 12.43
C ALA A 107 -1.36 -3.51 13.22
N LEU A 108 -2.59 -3.91 12.90
CA LEU A 108 -3.26 -4.99 13.61
C LEU A 108 -2.88 -6.38 13.09
N THR A 109 -2.68 -6.55 11.79
CA THR A 109 -2.55 -7.87 11.15
C THR A 109 -1.15 -8.19 10.64
N GLY A 110 -0.31 -7.17 10.50
CA GLY A 110 0.99 -7.26 9.82
C GLY A 110 0.88 -7.58 8.32
N PHE A 111 -0.32 -7.48 7.72
CA PHE A 111 -0.54 -7.66 6.30
C PHE A 111 -1.23 -6.44 5.70
N MET A 112 -0.94 -6.15 4.43
CA MET A 112 -1.65 -5.15 3.64
C MET A 112 -1.67 -5.59 2.17
N SER A 113 -2.79 -5.36 1.48
CA SER A 113 -2.89 -5.61 0.03
C SER A 113 -1.86 -4.81 -0.77
N ASN A 114 -1.38 -5.32 -1.90
CA ASN A 114 -0.40 -4.59 -2.74
C ASN A 114 -0.92 -3.20 -3.15
N ARG A 115 -2.20 -3.10 -3.52
CA ARG A 115 -2.86 -1.82 -3.82
C ARG A 115 -2.83 -0.88 -2.62
N GLY A 116 -3.11 -1.39 -1.42
CA GLY A 116 -2.98 -0.67 -0.16
C GLY A 116 -1.57 -0.10 0.03
N ARG A 117 -0.54 -0.95 -0.13
CA ARG A 117 0.88 -0.57 0.02
C ARG A 117 1.25 0.58 -0.92
N GLN A 118 0.81 0.50 -2.19
CA GLN A 118 1.04 1.55 -3.19
C GLN A 118 0.38 2.89 -2.79
N ASN A 119 -0.86 2.84 -2.28
CA ASN A 119 -1.59 4.04 -1.85
C ASN A 119 -0.92 4.72 -0.66
N VAL A 120 -0.61 3.97 0.41
CA VAL A 120 -0.02 4.56 1.62
C VAL A 120 1.41 5.04 1.40
N ALA A 121 2.19 4.35 0.54
CA ALA A 121 3.53 4.78 0.16
C ALA A 121 3.49 6.06 -0.69
N SER A 122 2.61 6.12 -1.70
CA SER A 122 2.41 7.35 -2.47
C SER A 122 1.95 8.50 -1.60
N PHE A 123 1.04 8.26 -0.65
CA PHE A 123 0.57 9.29 0.27
C PHE A 123 1.71 9.85 1.13
N LEU A 124 2.52 8.99 1.75
CA LEU A 124 3.67 9.41 2.55
C LEU A 124 4.66 10.26 1.74
N VAL A 125 5.00 9.83 0.52
CA VAL A 125 6.01 10.47 -0.34
C VAL A 125 5.50 11.75 -1.00
N ASN A 126 4.28 11.72 -1.54
CA ASN A 126 3.78 12.77 -2.45
C ASN A 126 2.85 13.75 -1.74
N ASN A 127 2.01 13.27 -0.81
CA ASN A 127 1.06 14.13 -0.09
C ASN A 127 1.66 14.70 1.19
N LEU A 128 2.39 13.89 1.96
CA LEU A 128 3.07 14.35 3.17
C LEU A 128 4.49 14.87 2.91
N GLY A 129 5.10 14.52 1.77
CA GLY A 129 6.45 14.94 1.41
C GLY A 129 7.54 14.37 2.32
N LEU A 130 7.25 13.27 3.02
CA LEU A 130 8.14 12.69 4.02
C LEU A 130 9.21 11.79 3.39
N ASP A 131 10.29 11.58 4.14
CA ASP A 131 11.34 10.64 3.79
C ASP A 131 10.79 9.22 3.70
N TRP A 132 10.86 8.67 2.49
CA TRP A 132 10.34 7.34 2.17
C TRP A 132 10.98 6.24 3.01
N ARG A 133 12.20 6.44 3.53
CA ARG A 133 12.90 5.47 4.37
C ARG A 133 12.21 5.26 5.72
N LEU A 134 11.46 6.26 6.20
CA LEU A 134 10.61 6.13 7.40
C LEU A 134 9.51 5.10 7.16
N GLY A 135 8.87 5.17 5.99
CA GLY A 135 7.85 4.20 5.58
C GLY A 135 8.44 2.81 5.35
N ALA A 136 9.60 2.71 4.70
CA ALA A 136 10.31 1.44 4.50
C ALA A 136 10.65 0.75 5.82
N ALA A 137 11.19 1.50 6.79
CA ALA A 137 11.52 0.98 8.11
C ALA A 137 10.27 0.57 8.91
N TYR A 138 9.17 1.32 8.82
CA TYR A 138 7.92 0.91 9.47
C TYR A 138 7.35 -0.37 8.86
N PHE A 139 7.37 -0.49 7.53
CA PHE A 139 6.94 -1.70 6.84
C PHE A 139 7.82 -2.91 7.17
N GLU A 140 9.13 -2.70 7.33
CA GLU A 140 10.06 -3.73 7.81
C GLU A 140 9.72 -4.21 9.22
N GLN A 141 9.26 -3.31 10.09
CA GLN A 141 8.82 -3.67 11.44
C GLN A 141 7.48 -4.43 11.47
N GLN A 142 6.53 -4.08 10.59
CA GLN A 142 5.15 -4.57 10.68
C GLN A 142 4.84 -5.77 9.80
N LEU A 143 5.44 -5.87 8.61
CA LEU A 143 5.02 -6.84 7.61
C LEU A 143 5.43 -8.27 7.98
N ILE A 144 4.45 -9.17 8.11
CA ILE A 144 4.70 -10.61 8.28
C ILE A 144 5.33 -11.24 7.02
N ASP A 145 5.23 -10.55 5.88
CA ASP A 145 5.83 -10.94 4.60
C ASP A 145 7.01 -10.07 4.19
N HIS A 146 7.68 -9.46 5.17
CA HIS A 146 8.85 -8.65 4.90
C HIS A 146 9.95 -9.45 4.16
N ASP A 147 10.32 -8.97 2.98
CA ASP A 147 11.52 -9.33 2.24
C ASP A 147 12.26 -8.02 1.94
N VAL A 148 13.55 -7.95 2.30
CA VAL A 148 14.37 -6.73 2.19
C VAL A 148 14.33 -6.17 0.76
N SER A 149 14.47 -7.05 -0.24
CA SER A 149 14.52 -6.60 -1.64
C SER A 149 13.17 -6.07 -2.10
N ALA A 150 12.08 -6.80 -1.81
CA ALA A 150 10.74 -6.38 -2.18
C ALA A 150 10.31 -5.10 -1.46
N ASN A 151 10.54 -5.00 -0.15
CA ASN A 151 10.14 -3.83 0.65
C ASN A 151 10.89 -2.58 0.17
N TRP A 152 12.22 -2.60 0.25
CA TRP A 152 13.02 -1.44 -0.11
C TRP A 152 12.89 -1.12 -1.60
N GLY A 153 12.87 -2.11 -2.48
CA GLY A 153 12.68 -1.89 -3.92
C GLY A 153 11.36 -1.20 -4.28
N ASN A 154 10.24 -1.60 -3.65
CA ASN A 154 8.95 -0.94 -3.86
C ASN A 154 8.94 0.50 -3.32
N TRP A 155 9.54 0.74 -2.14
CA TRP A 155 9.67 2.09 -1.59
C TRP A 155 10.55 3.00 -2.46
N ASN A 156 11.64 2.47 -3.03
CA ASN A 156 12.47 3.19 -3.99
C ASN A 156 11.65 3.62 -5.24
N ALA A 157 10.77 2.75 -5.73
CA ALA A 157 9.88 3.05 -6.85
C ALA A 157 8.82 4.11 -6.48
N ALA A 158 8.17 3.99 -5.31
CA ALA A 158 7.20 4.96 -4.83
C ALA A 158 7.81 6.35 -4.63
N ALA A 159 9.06 6.40 -4.14
CA ALA A 159 9.82 7.63 -3.93
C ALA A 159 10.42 8.23 -5.22
N GLY A 160 10.45 7.45 -6.31
CA GLY A 160 11.06 7.87 -7.57
C GLY A 160 12.58 7.90 -7.56
N VAL A 161 13.22 7.12 -6.69
CA VAL A 161 14.68 7.10 -6.51
C VAL A 161 15.37 5.90 -7.16
N ASN A 162 14.60 5.04 -7.84
CA ASN A 162 15.11 3.94 -8.66
C ASN A 162 15.41 4.33 -10.12
N GLY A 163 15.18 5.60 -10.51
CA GLY A 163 15.41 6.10 -11.88
C GLY A 163 14.29 5.78 -12.88
N GLY A 164 13.18 5.18 -12.43
CA GLY A 164 12.02 4.87 -13.25
C GLY A 164 10.89 5.88 -13.15
N ARG A 165 9.75 5.57 -13.80
CA ARG A 165 8.53 6.37 -13.72
C ARG A 165 7.96 6.38 -12.29
N ILE A 166 7.66 7.57 -11.77
CA ILE A 166 6.98 7.75 -10.49
C ILE A 166 5.47 7.57 -10.70
N ASN A 167 4.88 6.62 -9.99
CA ASN A 167 3.44 6.46 -9.94
C ASN A 167 2.88 7.29 -8.77
N ARG A 168 2.25 8.43 -9.09
CA ARG A 168 1.49 9.21 -8.11
C ARG A 168 0.03 8.76 -8.17
N PHE A 169 -0.52 8.42 -7.02
CA PHE A 169 -1.91 7.99 -6.91
C PHE A 169 -2.79 9.12 -6.39
N ASN A 170 -3.92 9.35 -7.08
CA ASN A 170 -5.02 10.12 -6.51
C ASN A 170 -5.75 9.21 -5.51
N ILE A 171 -5.49 9.41 -4.22
CA ILE A 171 -5.98 8.55 -3.15
C ILE A 171 -7.51 8.49 -3.12
N LEU A 172 -8.18 9.62 -3.34
CA LEU A 172 -9.63 9.66 -3.37
C LEU A 172 -10.20 8.82 -4.51
N LYS A 173 -9.63 8.95 -5.71
CA LYS A 173 -10.01 8.11 -6.85
C LYS A 173 -9.79 6.63 -6.55
N GLN A 174 -8.63 6.28 -5.99
CA GLN A 174 -8.32 4.88 -5.62
C GLN A 174 -9.30 4.35 -4.56
N SER A 175 -9.71 5.19 -3.61
CA SER A 175 -10.69 4.82 -2.60
C SER A 175 -12.02 4.45 -3.23
N LYS A 176 -12.54 5.29 -4.14
CA LYS A 176 -13.80 5.05 -4.85
C LYS A 176 -13.72 3.86 -5.81
N ASP A 177 -12.58 3.67 -6.50
CA ASP A 177 -12.40 2.57 -7.46
C ASP A 177 -12.34 1.19 -6.77
N TYR A 178 -11.71 1.09 -5.58
CA TYR A 178 -11.41 -0.19 -4.93
C TYR A 178 -12.29 -0.50 -3.70
N ASP A 179 -13.06 0.48 -3.24
CA ASP A 179 -13.94 0.38 -2.08
C ASP A 179 -15.21 1.22 -2.26
N ALA A 180 -15.89 1.11 -3.42
CA ALA A 180 -17.02 1.98 -3.77
C ALA A 180 -18.13 2.08 -2.70
N GLU A 181 -18.40 0.99 -1.97
CA GLU A 181 -19.39 0.92 -0.90
C GLU A 181 -18.85 1.35 0.48
N GLY A 182 -17.55 1.62 0.56
CA GLY A 182 -16.84 1.98 1.78
C GLY A 182 -16.70 0.84 2.79
N GLU A 183 -16.94 -0.40 2.40
CA GLU A 183 -16.93 -1.54 3.34
C GLU A 183 -15.56 -1.71 3.99
N TYR A 184 -14.47 -1.58 3.22
CA TYR A 184 -13.12 -1.71 3.74
C TYR A 184 -12.76 -0.55 4.67
N VAL A 185 -13.12 0.68 4.29
CA VAL A 185 -12.95 1.85 5.17
C VAL A 185 -13.73 1.67 6.47
N LYS A 186 -14.99 1.26 6.42
CA LYS A 186 -15.84 1.09 7.62
C LYS A 186 -15.36 -0.03 8.52
N LEU A 187 -14.77 -1.08 7.94
CA LEU A 187 -14.19 -2.19 8.71
C LEU A 187 -13.02 -1.73 9.57
N TRP A 188 -12.12 -0.92 9.02
CA TRP A 188 -10.88 -0.50 9.69
C TRP A 188 -10.98 0.86 10.38
N CYS A 189 -11.95 1.67 10.00
CA CYS A 189 -12.34 2.93 10.62
C CYS A 189 -13.79 2.83 11.10
N PRO A 190 -14.06 2.07 12.17
CA PRO A 190 -15.43 1.82 12.65
C PRO A 190 -16.15 3.10 13.09
N GLU A 191 -15.43 4.17 13.41
CA GLU A 191 -16.01 5.49 13.64
C GLU A 191 -16.73 6.06 12.40
N LEU A 192 -16.46 5.53 11.20
CA LEU A 192 -17.15 5.91 9.96
C LEU A 192 -18.23 4.90 9.54
N ALA A 193 -18.53 3.88 10.35
CA ALA A 193 -19.42 2.77 9.98
C ALA A 193 -20.84 3.23 9.58
N SER A 194 -21.36 4.27 10.23
CA SER A 194 -22.67 4.87 9.99
C SER A 194 -22.72 5.81 8.78
N VAL A 195 -21.56 6.21 8.23
CA VAL A 195 -21.49 7.16 7.11
C VAL A 195 -21.88 6.43 5.81
N PRO A 196 -22.79 6.97 4.99
CA PRO A 196 -23.19 6.33 3.73
C PRO A 196 -22.03 6.24 2.74
N ALA A 197 -22.06 5.25 1.86
CA ALA A 197 -21.02 5.00 0.84
C ALA A 197 -20.68 6.26 0.01
N SER A 198 -21.70 7.05 -0.34
CA SER A 198 -21.54 8.29 -1.10
C SER A 198 -20.73 9.39 -0.39
N ARG A 199 -20.51 9.29 0.92
CA ARG A 199 -19.83 10.31 1.73
C ARG A 199 -18.63 9.78 2.51
N VAL A 200 -18.51 8.47 2.72
CA VAL A 200 -17.49 7.84 3.58
C VAL A 200 -16.06 8.09 3.12
N HIS A 201 -15.83 8.33 1.83
CA HIS A 201 -14.50 8.63 1.29
C HIS A 201 -14.08 10.10 1.41
N GLU A 202 -15.03 10.99 1.71
CA GLU A 202 -14.81 12.43 1.85
C GLU A 202 -15.54 12.95 3.11
N PRO A 203 -15.25 12.39 4.30
CA PRO A 203 -15.98 12.74 5.52
C PRO A 203 -15.82 14.21 5.91
N TRP A 204 -14.78 14.88 5.41
CA TRP A 204 -14.59 16.33 5.59
C TRP A 204 -15.63 17.20 4.87
N LEU A 205 -16.42 16.63 3.95
CA LEU A 205 -17.53 17.34 3.29
C LEU A 205 -18.86 17.16 4.05
N LEU A 206 -18.87 16.49 5.20
CA LEU A 206 -20.07 16.37 6.04
C LEU A 206 -20.38 17.73 6.69
N ASN A 207 -21.65 18.14 6.62
CA ASN A 207 -22.12 19.30 7.36
C ASN A 207 -22.50 18.89 8.80
N ASP A 208 -22.78 19.87 9.68
CA ASP A 208 -23.11 19.61 11.08
C ASP A 208 -24.31 18.67 11.26
N ARG A 209 -25.32 18.79 10.40
CA ARG A 209 -26.51 17.93 10.44
C ARG A 209 -26.15 16.49 10.10
N ASP A 210 -25.34 16.27 9.06
CA ASP A 210 -24.87 14.96 8.66
C ASP A 210 -23.97 14.34 9.75
N MET A 211 -23.07 15.12 10.35
CA MET A 211 -22.21 14.68 11.45
C MET A 211 -23.02 14.22 12.67
N VAL A 212 -24.04 14.99 13.08
CA VAL A 212 -24.97 14.58 14.15
C VAL A 212 -25.76 13.34 13.77
N ALA A 213 -26.30 13.29 12.55
CA ALA A 213 -27.11 12.16 12.08
C ALA A 213 -26.32 10.84 12.02
N TYR A 214 -25.04 10.89 11.67
CA TYR A 214 -24.18 9.73 11.61
C TYR A 214 -23.42 9.49 12.93
N GLY A 215 -23.47 10.40 13.89
CA GLY A 215 -22.74 10.29 15.16
C GLY A 215 -21.22 10.34 14.98
N VAL A 216 -20.74 11.13 14.04
CA VAL A 216 -19.31 11.28 13.73
C VAL A 216 -18.83 12.71 13.97
N THR A 217 -17.56 12.88 14.34
CA THR A 217 -16.94 14.20 14.42
C THR A 217 -15.70 14.19 13.55
N VAL A 218 -15.66 15.11 12.58
CA VAL A 218 -14.56 15.22 11.63
C VAL A 218 -13.81 16.52 11.91
N GLY A 219 -12.49 16.42 12.07
CA GLY A 219 -11.63 17.59 12.22
C GLY A 219 -11.52 18.41 10.93
N PRO A 220 -10.96 19.64 11.00
CA PRO A 220 -10.73 20.45 9.81
C PRO A 220 -9.83 19.71 8.81
N TYR A 221 -10.23 19.69 7.54
CA TYR A 221 -9.44 19.11 6.46
C TYR A 221 -8.22 19.98 6.15
N ASP A 222 -7.02 19.40 6.21
CA ASP A 222 -5.76 20.14 6.02
C ASP A 222 -5.41 20.41 4.55
N GLY A 223 -6.29 20.02 3.61
CA GLY A 223 -6.11 20.24 2.17
C GLY A 223 -5.05 19.35 1.52
N ARG A 224 -4.32 18.53 2.27
CA ARG A 224 -3.21 17.71 1.75
C ARG A 224 -3.73 16.37 1.28
N GLY A 225 -3.94 16.20 -0.02
CA GLY A 225 -4.54 14.96 -0.53
C GLY A 225 -5.24 15.05 -1.88
N SER A 226 -5.74 16.24 -2.19
CA SER A 226 -6.60 16.52 -3.35
C SER A 226 -5.84 17.24 -4.47
N SER A 227 -4.65 16.76 -4.83
CA SER A 227 -4.03 17.20 -6.09
C SER A 227 -4.66 16.43 -7.24
N GLY A 228 -5.45 17.14 -8.05
CA GLY A 228 -6.06 16.67 -9.30
C GLY A 228 -5.04 16.22 -10.34
#